data_AF-A0A2T1C006-F1
#
_entry.id   AF-A0A2T1C006-F1
#
_cell.length_a   1.000
_cell.length_b   1.000
_cell.length_c   1.000
_cell.angle_alpha   90.00
_cell.angle_beta   90.00
_cell.angle_gamma   90.00
#
_symmetry.space_group_name_H-M   'P 1'
#
loop_
_entity.id
_entity.type
_entity.pdbx_description
1 polymer ?
#
loop_
_entity_poly.entity_id
_entity_poly.type
_entity_poly.pdbx_seq_one_letter_code
_entity_poly.pdbx_strand_id
1 'polypeptide(L)'
;MGLFFEILSAINNPNQNGSVDQLSTVMNGLQQVGGDRIDPNTMQTVLSTVGGFLAPSLKQQMLGGALPVDGILSQLTGGNIGSGLLSSILTPQLQQQIAQAVAQKTGMDATMIQTMLPSIVPAVLGFFKMGEATPGSGASNSVLQAFLDSDRDGDTDLGDVFKFAGRFLNRPA
;
A
#
# COMPACT_ATOMS: atom_id res chain seq x y z
N MET A 1 5.38 6.59 -14.73
CA MET A 1 4.96 5.18 -15.00
C MET A 1 4.31 4.69 -13.73
N GLY A 2 3.05 4.24 -13.80
CA GLY A 2 2.26 4.01 -12.58
C GLY A 2 2.77 2.83 -11.72
N LEU A 3 2.58 2.94 -10.40
CA LEU A 3 2.93 1.89 -9.42
C LEU A 3 2.48 0.48 -9.79
N PHE A 4 1.32 0.35 -10.40
CA PHE A 4 0.80 -0.95 -10.80
C PHE A 4 1.71 -1.64 -11.83
N PHE A 5 2.27 -0.88 -12.77
CA PHE A 5 3.21 -1.41 -13.74
C PHE A 5 4.53 -1.84 -13.08
N GLU A 6 4.93 -1.14 -12.02
CA GLU A 6 6.07 -1.55 -11.21
C GLU A 6 5.78 -2.86 -10.48
N ILE A 7 4.57 -3.04 -9.93
CA ILE A 7 4.14 -4.30 -9.31
C ILE A 7 4.08 -5.42 -10.36
N LEU A 8 3.59 -5.16 -11.56
CA LEU A 8 3.60 -6.16 -12.63
C LEU A 8 5.02 -6.51 -13.06
N SER A 9 5.89 -5.51 -13.17
CA SER A 9 7.31 -5.71 -13.47
C SER A 9 7.97 -6.53 -12.37
N ALA A 10 7.63 -6.27 -11.10
CA ALA A 10 8.07 -7.02 -9.93
C ALA A 10 7.64 -8.48 -9.96
N ILE A 11 6.36 -8.72 -10.23
CA ILE A 11 5.78 -10.06 -10.36
C ILE A 11 6.45 -10.83 -11.49
N ASN A 12 6.80 -10.15 -12.59
CA ASN A 12 7.46 -10.76 -13.74
C ASN A 12 9.00 -10.79 -13.62
N ASN A 13 9.57 -10.24 -12.53
CA ASN A 13 11.01 -10.17 -12.32
C ASN A 13 11.45 -11.30 -11.39
N PRO A 14 12.28 -12.26 -11.87
CA PRO A 14 12.76 -13.36 -11.04
C PRO A 14 13.64 -12.92 -9.86
N ASN A 15 14.12 -11.67 -9.87
CA ASN A 15 14.89 -11.09 -8.77
C ASN A 15 13.99 -10.51 -7.66
N GLN A 16 12.67 -10.52 -7.80
CA GLN A 16 11.73 -9.96 -6.83
C GLN A 16 10.76 -11.04 -6.32
N ASN A 17 10.21 -10.84 -5.12
CA ASN A 17 9.33 -11.79 -4.44
C ASN A 17 7.83 -11.64 -4.81
N GLY A 18 7.53 -10.88 -5.87
CA GLY A 18 6.17 -10.61 -6.32
C GLY A 18 5.51 -11.83 -6.96
N SER A 19 4.23 -12.05 -6.64
CA SER A 19 3.42 -13.08 -7.31
C SER A 19 1.97 -12.64 -7.50
N VAL A 20 1.33 -13.17 -8.54
CA VAL A 20 -0.10 -12.93 -8.82
C VAL A 20 -0.98 -13.46 -7.69
N ASP A 21 -0.57 -14.54 -7.01
CA ASP A 21 -1.30 -15.09 -5.85
C ASP A 21 -1.31 -14.14 -4.65
N GLN A 22 -0.18 -13.46 -4.38
CA GLN A 22 -0.12 -12.42 -3.35
C GLN A 22 -1.01 -11.24 -3.74
N LEU A 23 -0.99 -10.82 -5.02
CA LEU A 23 -1.86 -9.77 -5.53
C LEU A 23 -3.34 -10.12 -5.30
N SER A 24 -3.73 -11.36 -5.63
CA SER A 24 -5.07 -11.88 -5.40
C SER A 24 -5.44 -11.87 -3.92
N THR A 25 -4.55 -12.36 -3.04
CA THR A 25 -4.78 -12.39 -1.59
C THR A 25 -4.99 -10.99 -1.01
N VAL A 26 -4.15 -10.03 -1.40
CA VAL A 26 -4.26 -8.63 -0.97
C VAL A 26 -5.56 -8.01 -1.46
N MET A 27 -5.91 -8.24 -2.73
CA MET A 27 -7.14 -7.73 -3.33
C MET A 27 -8.39 -8.31 -2.66
N ASN A 28 -8.39 -9.61 -2.37
CA ASN A 28 -9.48 -10.25 -1.63
C ASN A 28 -9.60 -9.69 -0.21
N GLY A 29 -8.48 -9.42 0.47
CA GLY A 29 -8.49 -8.75 1.77
C GLY A 29 -9.10 -7.35 1.71
N LEU A 30 -8.73 -6.54 0.72
CA LEU A 30 -9.30 -5.20 0.52
C LEU A 30 -10.78 -5.23 0.16
N GLN A 31 -11.21 -6.18 -0.67
CA GLN A 31 -12.62 -6.39 -0.99
C GLN A 31 -13.41 -6.85 0.24
N GLN A 32 -12.82 -7.68 1.09
CA GLN A 32 -13.46 -8.11 2.34
C GLN A 32 -13.56 -6.98 3.36
N VAL A 33 -12.58 -6.08 3.39
CA VAL A 33 -12.61 -4.87 4.23
C VAL A 33 -13.69 -3.92 3.72
N GLY A 34 -13.68 -3.56 2.44
CA GLY A 34 -14.71 -2.70 1.84
C GLY A 34 -16.12 -3.32 1.88
N GLY A 35 -16.19 -4.65 1.77
CA GLY A 35 -17.41 -5.42 1.59
C GLY A 35 -18.23 -4.95 0.38
N ASP A 36 -19.49 -5.40 0.32
CA ASP A 36 -20.49 -4.88 -0.63
C ASP A 36 -20.94 -3.43 -0.32
N ARG A 37 -20.37 -2.81 0.74
CA ARG A 37 -20.82 -1.49 1.24
C ARG A 37 -19.96 -0.35 0.72
N ILE A 38 -18.74 -0.62 0.26
CA ILE A 38 -17.84 0.39 -0.30
C ILE A 38 -17.64 0.13 -1.78
N ASP A 39 -18.06 1.10 -2.60
CA ASP A 39 -17.83 1.04 -4.04
C ASP A 39 -16.34 1.06 -4.38
N PRO A 40 -15.91 0.41 -5.49
CA PRO A 40 -14.52 0.41 -5.94
C PRO A 40 -13.93 1.81 -6.13
N ASN A 41 -14.73 2.78 -6.58
CA ASN A 41 -14.32 4.18 -6.72
C ASN A 41 -14.05 4.85 -5.36
N THR A 42 -14.86 4.51 -4.37
CA THR A 42 -14.69 4.97 -2.99
C THR A 42 -13.43 4.37 -2.38
N MET A 43 -13.22 3.05 -2.57
CA MET A 43 -12.00 2.38 -2.12
C MET A 43 -10.74 2.93 -2.80
N GLN A 44 -10.81 3.22 -4.10
CA GLN A 44 -9.74 3.90 -4.83
C GLN A 44 -9.38 5.23 -4.17
N THR A 45 -10.38 6.04 -3.83
CA THR A 45 -10.17 7.33 -3.14
C THR A 45 -9.59 7.15 -1.75
N VAL A 46 -10.05 6.16 -0.99
CA VAL A 46 -9.53 5.80 0.34
C VAL A 46 -8.05 5.46 0.22
N LEU A 47 -7.70 4.53 -0.68
CA LEU A 47 -6.34 4.06 -0.89
C LEU A 47 -5.41 5.16 -1.39
N SER A 48 -5.83 5.98 -2.35
CA SER A 48 -5.05 7.14 -2.82
C SER A 48 -4.79 8.14 -1.71
N THR A 49 -5.80 8.44 -0.88
CA THR A 49 -5.62 9.36 0.24
C THR A 49 -4.67 8.76 1.28
N VAL A 50 -4.90 7.51 1.69
CA VAL A 50 -4.03 6.76 2.62
C VAL A 50 -2.59 6.75 2.11
N GLY A 51 -2.38 6.40 0.83
CA GLY A 51 -1.08 6.40 0.19
C GLY A 51 -0.42 7.77 0.18
N GLY A 52 -1.17 8.82 -0.15
CA GLY A 52 -0.67 10.20 -0.15
C GLY A 52 -0.23 10.70 1.22
N PHE A 53 -0.83 10.20 2.31
CA PHE A 53 -0.39 10.50 3.68
C PHE A 53 0.77 9.58 4.14
N LEU A 54 0.79 8.32 3.71
CA LEU A 54 1.84 7.36 4.07
C LEU A 54 3.17 7.64 3.36
N ALA A 55 3.16 8.04 2.10
CA ALA A 55 4.35 8.33 1.30
C ALA A 55 5.31 9.32 1.99
N PRO A 56 4.88 10.53 2.41
CA PRO A 56 5.76 11.47 3.09
C PRO A 56 6.23 10.95 4.45
N SER A 57 5.37 10.26 5.22
CA SER A 57 5.76 9.67 6.50
C SER A 57 6.83 8.58 6.36
N LEU A 58 6.70 7.71 5.35
CA LEU A 58 7.67 6.68 5.03
C LEU A 58 8.99 7.29 4.53
N LYS A 59 8.90 8.28 3.64
CA LYS A 59 10.07 9.04 3.14
C LYS A 59 10.80 9.74 4.28
N GLN A 60 10.07 10.34 5.23
CA GLN A 60 10.62 10.97 6.43
C GLN A 60 11.33 9.93 7.32
N GLN A 61 10.79 8.72 7.48
CA GLN A 61 11.44 7.66 8.26
C GLN A 61 12.73 7.14 7.60
N MET A 62 12.75 7.05 6.27
CA MET A 62 13.96 6.70 5.53
C MET A 62 15.04 7.77 5.64
N LEU A 63 14.68 9.04 5.44
CA LEU A 63 15.61 10.17 5.51
C LEU A 63 16.06 10.44 6.96
N GLY A 64 15.20 10.14 7.94
CA GLY A 64 15.45 10.32 9.37
C GLY A 64 16.31 9.23 10.02
N GLY A 65 16.77 8.23 9.25
CA GLY A 65 17.82 7.30 9.70
C GLY A 65 17.39 6.15 10.60
N ALA A 66 16.09 5.87 10.75
CA ALA A 66 15.61 4.82 11.67
C ALA A 66 15.77 3.40 11.09
N LEU A 67 15.40 3.16 9.83
CA LEU A 67 15.53 1.86 9.16
C LEU A 67 15.60 2.06 7.63
N PRO A 68 16.50 1.36 6.90
CA PRO A 68 16.35 1.21 5.46
C PRO A 68 15.03 0.49 5.18
N VAL A 69 14.44 0.74 4.01
CA VAL A 69 13.18 0.11 3.58
C VAL A 69 13.24 -1.41 3.65
N ASP A 70 14.38 -1.98 3.31
CA ASP A 70 14.60 -3.43 3.44
C ASP A 70 14.52 -3.87 4.90
N GLY A 71 14.88 -3.02 5.88
CA GLY A 71 14.71 -3.28 7.31
C GLY A 71 13.25 -3.13 7.79
N ILE A 72 12.50 -2.18 7.23
CA ILE A 72 11.05 -2.04 7.48
C ILE A 72 10.31 -3.28 6.98
N LEU A 73 10.62 -3.71 5.76
CA LEU A 73 9.98 -4.83 5.10
C LEU A 73 10.46 -6.19 5.62
N SER A 74 11.75 -6.31 5.96
CA SER A 74 12.28 -7.54 6.57
C SER A 74 11.69 -7.76 7.97
N GLN A 75 11.48 -6.70 8.77
CA GLN A 75 10.67 -6.79 10.00
C GLN A 75 9.22 -7.21 9.71
N LEU A 76 8.66 -6.78 8.58
CA LEU A 76 7.32 -7.15 8.12
C LEU A 76 7.20 -8.64 7.73
N THR A 77 8.24 -9.22 7.12
CA THR A 77 8.30 -10.65 6.76
C THR A 77 8.56 -11.57 7.95
N GLY A 78 9.10 -11.04 9.06
CA GLY A 78 9.36 -11.77 10.30
C GLY A 78 8.11 -12.17 11.11
N GLY A 79 6.91 -11.98 10.57
CA GLY A 79 5.64 -12.43 11.17
C GLY A 79 5.11 -11.56 12.31
N ASN A 80 5.92 -10.62 12.81
CA ASN A 80 5.47 -9.55 13.69
C ASN A 80 5.68 -8.24 12.95
N ILE A 81 4.61 -7.65 12.43
CA ILE A 81 4.59 -6.19 12.32
C ILE A 81 4.98 -5.74 13.72
N GLY A 82 6.16 -5.13 13.87
CA GLY A 82 6.48 -4.42 15.09
C GLY A 82 5.36 -3.42 15.22
N SER A 83 4.40 -3.68 16.10
CA SER A 83 3.23 -2.83 16.31
C SER A 83 3.67 -1.38 16.55
N GLY A 84 4.91 -1.20 17.03
CA GLY A 84 5.67 0.06 17.10
C GLY A 84 5.92 0.78 15.78
N LEU A 85 6.27 0.10 14.67
CA LEU A 85 6.47 0.77 13.38
C LEU A 85 5.13 1.22 12.78
N LEU A 86 4.12 0.34 12.83
CA LEU A 86 2.78 0.67 12.35
C LEU A 86 2.19 1.83 13.14
N SER A 87 2.34 1.84 14.47
CA SER A 87 1.88 2.95 15.33
C SER A 87 2.74 4.21 15.20
N SER A 88 4.00 4.10 14.80
CA SER A 88 4.87 5.24 14.51
C SER A 88 4.52 5.92 13.18
N ILE A 89 4.13 5.15 12.17
CA ILE A 89 3.66 5.69 10.88
C ILE A 89 2.21 6.15 10.99
N LEU A 90 1.30 5.28 11.44
CA LEU A 90 -0.12 5.57 11.64
C LEU A 90 -0.38 6.10 13.04
N THR A 91 0.13 7.30 13.30
CA THR A 91 -0.22 8.02 14.53
C THR A 91 -1.73 8.27 14.59
N PRO A 92 -2.34 8.38 15.79
CA PRO A 92 -3.75 8.71 15.94
C PRO A 92 -4.14 10.01 15.21
N GLN A 93 -3.23 10.99 15.18
CA GLN A 93 -3.42 12.22 14.41
C GLN A 93 -3.47 11.95 12.89
N LEU A 94 -2.57 11.11 12.36
CA LEU A 94 -2.57 10.78 10.94
C LEU A 94 -3.84 9.99 10.55
N GLN A 95 -4.26 9.05 11.39
CA GLN A 95 -5.51 8.31 11.18
C GLN A 95 -6.73 9.25 11.13
N GLN A 96 -6.78 10.25 12.02
CA GLN A 96 -7.82 11.29 11.96
C GLN A 96 -7.75 12.13 10.69
N GLN A 97 -6.56 12.56 10.27
CA GLN A 97 -6.38 13.36 9.06
C GLN A 97 -6.79 12.58 7.80
N ILE A 98 -6.34 11.33 7.67
CA ILE A 98 -6.72 10.45 6.57
C ILE A 98 -8.23 10.27 6.58
N ALA A 99 -8.82 9.92 7.73
CA ALA A 99 -10.25 9.68 7.83
C ALA A 99 -11.09 10.93 7.48
N GLN A 100 -10.68 12.12 7.91
CA GLN A 100 -11.35 13.36 7.53
C GLN A 100 -11.21 13.67 6.03
N ALA A 101 -10.00 13.49 5.46
CA ALA A 101 -9.76 13.72 4.04
C ALA A 101 -10.54 12.74 3.16
N VAL A 102 -10.56 11.46 3.54
CA VAL A 102 -11.35 10.44 2.87
C VAL A 102 -12.84 10.72 3.05
N ALA A 103 -13.31 11.04 4.25
CA ALA A 103 -14.71 11.39 4.51
C ALA A 103 -15.19 12.57 3.64
N GLN A 104 -14.35 13.61 3.49
CA GLN A 104 -14.67 14.75 2.63
C GLN A 104 -14.75 14.38 1.15
N LYS A 105 -13.91 13.46 0.66
CA LYS A 105 -13.89 13.06 -0.75
C LYS A 105 -14.95 12.00 -1.09
N THR A 106 -15.25 11.11 -0.15
CA THR A 106 -16.11 9.93 -0.36
C THR A 106 -17.52 10.11 0.20
N GLY A 107 -17.72 11.06 1.11
CA GLY A 107 -18.96 11.20 1.87
C GLY A 107 -19.15 10.14 2.97
N MET A 108 -18.17 9.25 3.19
CA MET A 108 -18.23 8.24 4.26
C MET A 108 -17.96 8.84 5.65
N ASP A 109 -18.43 8.16 6.68
CA ASP A 109 -18.14 8.52 8.07
C ASP A 109 -16.64 8.29 8.38
N ALA A 110 -15.99 9.32 8.93
CA ALA A 110 -14.58 9.26 9.32
C ALA A 110 -14.31 8.13 10.34
N THR A 111 -15.28 7.83 11.21
CA THR A 111 -15.19 6.75 12.21
C THR A 111 -15.16 5.37 11.53
N MET A 112 -15.92 5.21 10.44
CA MET A 112 -15.90 3.98 9.64
C MET A 112 -14.55 3.82 8.94
N ILE A 113 -14.00 4.90 8.38
CA ILE A 113 -12.67 4.84 7.75
C ILE A 113 -11.59 4.49 8.79
N GLN A 114 -11.63 5.09 9.98
CA GLN A 114 -10.69 4.80 11.08
C GLN A 114 -10.71 3.34 11.52
N THR A 115 -11.88 2.71 11.51
CA THR A 115 -12.01 1.28 11.86
C THR A 115 -11.51 0.35 10.76
N MET A 116 -11.46 0.82 9.51
CA MET A 116 -10.97 0.05 8.36
C MET A 116 -9.47 0.23 8.09
N LEU A 117 -8.90 1.39 8.46
CA LEU A 117 -7.47 1.68 8.27
C LEU A 117 -6.53 0.56 8.76
N PRO A 118 -6.71 -0.03 9.96
CA PRO A 118 -5.84 -1.09 10.46
C PRO A 118 -5.82 -2.35 9.58
N SER A 119 -6.86 -2.58 8.79
CA SER A 119 -6.96 -3.71 7.85
C SER A 119 -6.52 -3.36 6.44
N ILE A 120 -6.71 -2.11 6.01
CA ILE A 120 -6.28 -1.61 4.69
C ILE A 120 -4.75 -1.52 4.62
N VAL A 121 -4.13 -1.05 5.70
CA VAL A 121 -2.68 -0.83 5.77
C VAL A 121 -1.88 -2.11 5.52
N PRO A 122 -2.12 -3.25 6.20
CA PRO A 122 -1.39 -4.48 5.93
C PRO A 122 -1.58 -4.99 4.50
N ALA A 123 -2.74 -4.72 3.88
CA ALA A 123 -2.97 -5.04 2.47
C ALA A 123 -2.08 -4.18 1.54
N VAL A 124 -2.02 -2.86 1.79
CA VAL A 124 -1.11 -1.95 1.08
C VAL A 124 0.36 -2.36 1.25
N LEU A 125 0.75 -2.73 2.47
CA LEU A 125 2.10 -3.22 2.76
C LEU A 125 2.38 -4.55 2.04
N GLY A 126 1.36 -5.39 1.85
CA GLY A 126 1.43 -6.58 1.01
C GLY A 126 1.78 -6.28 -0.44
N PHE A 127 1.28 -5.17 -1.02
CA PHE A 127 1.70 -4.74 -2.36
C PHE A 127 3.18 -4.34 -2.39
N PHE A 128 3.67 -3.62 -1.38
CA PHE A 128 5.09 -3.26 -1.32
C PHE A 128 5.99 -4.48 -1.17
N LYS A 129 5.54 -5.52 -0.46
CA LYS A 129 6.26 -6.79 -0.36
C LYS A 129 6.50 -7.46 -1.71
N MET A 130 5.62 -7.27 -2.69
CA MET A 130 5.83 -7.85 -4.03
C MET A 130 7.04 -7.26 -4.75
N GLY A 131 7.35 -5.99 -4.48
CA GLY A 131 8.58 -5.35 -4.98
C GLY A 131 9.84 -5.72 -4.23
N GLU A 132 9.74 -6.51 -3.14
CA GLU A 132 10.89 -6.90 -2.34
C GLU A 132 11.87 -7.72 -3.16
N ALA A 133 13.14 -7.32 -3.12
CA ALA A 133 14.21 -8.05 -3.75
C ALA A 133 14.42 -9.41 -3.07
N THR A 134 14.66 -10.44 -3.87
CA THR A 134 15.02 -11.76 -3.37
C THR A 134 16.33 -11.69 -2.58
N PRO A 135 16.44 -12.39 -1.43
CA PRO A 135 17.66 -12.42 -0.64
C PRO A 135 18.86 -12.85 -1.50
N GLY A 136 19.89 -12.00 -1.58
CA GLY A 136 21.09 -12.24 -2.38
C GLY A 136 21.11 -11.61 -3.77
N SER A 137 20.02 -11.00 -4.24
CA SER A 137 19.98 -10.29 -5.53
C SER A 137 20.59 -8.89 -5.50
N GLY A 138 20.72 -8.28 -4.32
CA GLY A 138 21.20 -6.90 -4.16
C GLY A 138 20.29 -5.84 -4.77
N ALA A 139 19.12 -6.22 -5.28
CA ALA A 139 18.11 -5.30 -5.76
C ALA A 139 17.44 -4.57 -4.57
N SER A 140 16.95 -3.36 -4.79
CA SER A 140 16.14 -2.62 -3.81
C SER A 140 14.66 -2.77 -4.16
N ASN A 141 13.79 -2.48 -3.19
CA ASN A 141 12.35 -2.57 -3.43
C ASN A 141 11.88 -1.56 -4.48
N SER A 142 11.63 -2.03 -5.71
CA SER A 142 11.29 -1.16 -6.83
C SER A 142 9.89 -0.55 -6.70
N VAL A 143 8.93 -1.33 -6.20
CA VAL A 143 7.55 -0.85 -5.96
C VAL A 143 7.52 0.26 -4.92
N LEU A 144 8.24 0.08 -3.81
CA LEU A 144 8.28 1.10 -2.77
C LEU A 144 9.16 2.28 -3.19
N GLN A 145 10.24 2.07 -3.93
CA GLN A 145 11.00 3.19 -4.51
C GLN A 145 10.12 4.02 -5.44
N ALA A 146 9.39 3.40 -6.37
CA ALA A 146 8.41 4.09 -7.20
C ALA A 146 7.35 4.80 -6.36
N PHE A 147 6.97 4.23 -5.21
CA PHE A 147 6.03 4.83 -4.27
C PHE A 147 6.56 6.10 -3.58
N LEU A 148 7.86 6.16 -3.31
CA LEU A 148 8.48 7.25 -2.56
C LEU A 148 9.16 8.30 -3.45
N ASP A 149 9.52 7.89 -4.67
CA ASP A 149 10.16 8.73 -5.69
C ASP A 149 9.15 9.67 -6.33
N SER A 150 7.86 9.31 -6.33
CA SER A 150 6.85 10.18 -6.90
C SER A 150 6.75 11.51 -6.15
N ASP A 151 7.05 12.56 -6.89
CA ASP A 151 7.17 13.94 -6.49
C ASP A 151 5.83 14.68 -6.61
N ARG A 152 4.73 14.02 -6.22
CA ARG A 152 3.33 14.51 -6.26
C ARG A 152 2.74 14.65 -7.67
N ASP A 153 3.23 13.89 -8.65
CA ASP A 153 2.72 13.90 -10.02
C ASP A 153 1.42 13.08 -10.22
N GLY A 154 1.05 12.22 -9.26
CA GLY A 154 -0.17 11.40 -9.31
C GLY A 154 0.03 10.01 -9.93
N ASP A 155 1.26 9.64 -10.30
CA ASP A 155 1.55 8.29 -10.83
C ASP A 155 1.61 7.21 -9.72
N THR A 156 1.51 7.64 -8.46
CA THR A 156 1.66 6.86 -7.22
C THR A 156 0.37 6.48 -6.54
N ASP A 157 -0.74 6.52 -7.27
CA ASP A 157 -2.03 6.28 -6.67
C ASP A 157 -2.25 4.80 -6.36
N LEU A 158 -2.21 4.44 -5.07
CA LEU A 158 -2.62 3.11 -4.60
C LEU A 158 -4.06 2.78 -5.00
N GLY A 159 -4.88 3.80 -5.17
CA GLY A 159 -6.22 3.65 -5.71
C GLY A 159 -6.21 3.15 -7.16
N ASP A 160 -5.28 3.64 -7.98
CA ASP A 160 -5.09 3.14 -9.35
C ASP A 160 -4.55 1.72 -9.32
N VAL A 161 -3.60 1.40 -8.44
CA VAL A 161 -3.12 0.03 -8.22
C VAL A 161 -4.28 -0.92 -7.95
N PHE A 162 -5.18 -0.56 -7.03
CA PHE A 162 -6.35 -1.38 -6.71
C PHE A 162 -7.29 -1.54 -7.91
N LYS A 163 -7.57 -0.46 -8.63
CA LYS A 163 -8.43 -0.49 -9.83
C LYS A 163 -7.83 -1.37 -10.93
N PHE A 164 -6.54 -1.24 -11.19
CA PHE A 164 -5.84 -2.04 -12.19
C PHE A 164 -5.67 -3.49 -11.76
N ALA A 165 -5.31 -3.76 -10.51
CA ALA A 165 -5.21 -5.11 -9.95
C ALA A 165 -6.57 -5.80 -9.97
N GLY A 166 -7.64 -5.10 -9.62
CA GLY A 166 -9.02 -5.60 -9.73
C GLY A 166 -9.39 -5.94 -11.18
N ARG A 167 -9.07 -5.07 -12.15
CA ARG A 167 -9.28 -5.38 -13.58
C ARG A 167 -8.41 -6.53 -14.06
N PHE A 168 -7.18 -6.66 -13.57
CA PHE A 168 -6.25 -7.71 -13.97
C PHE A 168 -6.74 -9.09 -13.49
N LEU A 169 -7.18 -9.18 -12.23
CA LEU A 169 -7.69 -10.42 -11.64
C LEU A 169 -9.11 -10.76 -12.12
N ASN A 170 -9.94 -9.77 -12.43
CA ASN A 170 -11.32 -9.96 -12.88
C ASN A 170 -11.46 -10.04 -14.41
N ARG A 171 -10.35 -10.04 -15.15
CA ARG A 171 -10.39 -10.29 -16.60
C ARG A 171 -10.56 -11.80 -16.78
N PRO A 172 -11.66 -12.28 -17.41
CA PRO A 172 -11.75 -13.69 -17.75
C PRO A 172 -10.58 -14.01 -18.69
N ALA A 173 -9.82 -15.05 -18.32
CA ALA A 173 -8.75 -15.61 -19.15
C ALA A 173 -9.28 -16.10 -20.50
#